data_AF-A0A7S4ITC5-F1
#
_entry.id   AF-A0A7S4ITC5-F1
#
_cell.length_a   1.000
_cell.length_b   1.000
_cell.length_c   1.000
_cell.angle_alpha   90.00
_cell.angle_beta   90.00
_cell.angle_gamma   90.00
#
_symmetry.space_group_name_H-M   'P 1'
#
loop_
_entity.id
_entity.type
_entity.pdbx_description
1 polymer ?
#
loop_
_entity_poly.entity_id
_entity_poly.type
_entity_poly.pdbx_seq_one_letter_code
_entity_poly.pdbx_strand_id
1 'polypeptide(L)'
;HPFTKLRNACLDMENHLPIIFARMLSLCLYQGVHELGEETNNVERVGKEQIELIAHQQWNKFFSAFCEHEETIPDEIVHIYEQMTIYLREIFQDHLPEDSQFLKAEFFKSTLDMLNVNQQMVVPKSPFDLYWNSLSPEQESAPRAAKVLGDILDSLQANQVIQVEYSMGAGMLTVHHNLNHSCEPNCKVVSMNADATLSILALRDIEEGEELCFDYIDTQFLSYEERQQ
;
A
#
# COMPACT_ATOMS: atom_id res chain seq x y z
N HIS A 1 -20.63 -5.73 12.73
CA HIS A 1 -19.41 -6.49 12.36
C HIS A 1 -18.33 -5.49 11.90
N PRO A 2 -17.02 -5.69 12.17
CA PRO A 2 -15.96 -4.75 11.74
C PRO A 2 -16.00 -4.44 10.24
N PHE A 3 -16.32 -5.44 9.43
CA PHE A 3 -16.48 -5.30 7.97
C PHE A 3 -17.70 -4.46 7.55
N THR A 4 -18.75 -4.37 8.39
CA THR A 4 -19.88 -3.47 8.14
C THR A 4 -19.46 -2.01 8.34
N LYS A 5 -18.64 -1.73 9.35
CA LYS A 5 -18.11 -0.38 9.62
C LYS A 5 -17.10 0.05 8.56
N LEU A 6 -16.17 -0.84 8.18
CA LEU A 6 -15.22 -0.60 7.08
C LEU A 6 -15.96 -0.38 5.76
N ARG A 7 -16.98 -1.21 5.46
CA ARG A 7 -17.83 -1.03 4.28
C ARG A 7 -18.45 0.36 4.25
N ASN A 8 -19.13 0.76 5.32
CA ASN A 8 -19.83 2.05 5.35
C ASN A 8 -18.84 3.22 5.23
N ALA A 9 -17.70 3.18 5.92
CA ALA A 9 -16.67 4.21 5.83
C ALA A 9 -16.11 4.34 4.39
N CYS A 10 -15.89 3.23 3.71
CA CYS A 10 -15.42 3.23 2.33
C CYS A 10 -16.49 3.65 1.31
N LEU A 11 -17.78 3.42 1.59
CA LEU A 11 -18.89 4.02 0.84
C LEU A 11 -18.91 5.55 1.04
N ASP A 12 -18.75 6.01 2.28
CA ASP A 12 -18.72 7.44 2.61
C ASP A 12 -17.50 8.16 2.00
N MET A 13 -16.40 7.44 1.79
CA MET A 13 -15.16 7.96 1.18
C MET A 13 -15.12 7.82 -0.36
N GLU A 14 -16.15 7.25 -0.99
CA GLU A 14 -16.14 6.86 -2.42
C GLU A 14 -14.89 6.04 -2.81
N ASN A 15 -14.33 5.29 -1.85
CA ASN A 15 -13.09 4.54 -2.01
C ASN A 15 -13.26 3.09 -1.54
N HIS A 16 -13.40 2.18 -2.49
CA HIS A 16 -13.65 0.76 -2.24
C HIS A 16 -12.37 -0.08 -2.11
N LEU A 17 -11.18 0.51 -2.31
CA LEU A 17 -9.93 -0.23 -2.32
C LEU A 17 -9.62 -0.91 -0.97
N PRO A 18 -9.76 -0.24 0.20
CA PRO A 18 -9.51 -0.89 1.50
C PRO A 18 -10.49 -2.02 1.82
N ILE A 19 -11.72 -1.95 1.27
CA ILE A 19 -12.71 -3.03 1.38
C ILE A 19 -12.23 -4.27 0.62
N ILE A 20 -11.70 -4.09 -0.59
CA ILE A 20 -11.23 -5.17 -1.47
C ILE A 20 -10.07 -5.87 -0.76
N PHE A 21 -9.07 -5.13 -0.28
CA PHE A 21 -7.93 -5.67 0.47
C PHE A 21 -8.33 -6.42 1.74
N ALA A 22 -9.18 -5.82 2.59
CA ALA A 22 -9.62 -6.46 3.84
C ALA A 22 -10.42 -7.75 3.60
N ARG A 23 -11.17 -7.84 2.50
CA ARG A 23 -11.94 -9.03 2.15
C ARG A 23 -11.13 -10.09 1.41
N MET A 24 -10.16 -9.70 0.59
CA MET A 24 -9.19 -10.64 0.02
C MET A 24 -8.44 -11.38 1.14
N LEU A 25 -8.00 -10.66 2.18
CA LEU A 25 -7.40 -11.26 3.39
C LEU A 25 -8.36 -12.19 4.13
N SER A 26 -9.64 -11.81 4.23
CA SER A 26 -10.69 -12.64 4.86
C SER A 26 -10.97 -13.94 4.12
N LEU A 27 -10.67 -13.96 2.82
CA LEU A 27 -10.92 -15.11 1.97
C LEU A 27 -9.74 -16.08 1.92
N CYS A 28 -8.49 -15.59 1.97
CA CYS A 28 -7.34 -16.45 2.26
C CYS A 28 -7.54 -17.20 3.58
N LEU A 29 -8.16 -16.55 4.57
CA LEU A 29 -8.57 -17.18 5.84
C LEU A 29 -9.67 -18.24 5.64
N TYR A 30 -10.63 -18.01 4.75
CA TYR A 30 -11.71 -18.96 4.46
C TYR A 30 -11.23 -20.18 3.66
N GLN A 31 -10.39 -19.97 2.64
CA GLN A 31 -9.78 -21.04 1.86
C GLN A 31 -8.84 -21.90 2.71
N GLY A 32 -8.05 -21.28 3.60
CA GLY A 32 -7.26 -22.02 4.59
C GLY A 32 -8.12 -22.95 5.45
N VAL A 33 -9.31 -22.51 5.89
CA VAL A 33 -10.26 -23.36 6.65
C VAL A 33 -10.78 -24.53 5.80
N HIS A 34 -11.07 -24.30 4.52
CA HIS A 34 -11.68 -25.29 3.63
C HIS A 34 -10.66 -26.35 3.17
N GLU A 35 -9.45 -25.94 2.78
CA GLU A 35 -8.34 -26.84 2.43
C GLU A 35 -7.94 -27.72 3.62
N LEU A 36 -7.85 -27.15 4.83
CA LEU A 36 -7.56 -27.91 6.05
C LEU A 36 -8.74 -28.80 6.49
N GLY A 37 -9.98 -28.38 6.23
CA GLY A 37 -11.19 -29.15 6.53
C GLY A 37 -11.30 -30.43 5.70
N GLU A 38 -10.89 -30.37 4.43
CA GLU A 38 -10.85 -31.51 3.53
C GLU A 38 -9.69 -32.48 3.84
N GLU A 39 -8.52 -31.98 4.23
CA GLU A 39 -7.39 -32.84 4.63
C GLU A 39 -7.59 -33.50 6.01
N THR A 40 -8.25 -32.83 6.96
CA THR A 40 -8.34 -33.30 8.35
C THR A 40 -9.64 -34.03 8.68
N ASN A 41 -10.64 -34.04 7.79
CA ASN A 41 -11.99 -34.59 8.01
C ASN A 41 -12.69 -34.07 9.29
N ASN A 42 -12.18 -32.97 9.88
CA ASN A 42 -12.66 -32.44 11.15
C ASN A 42 -12.33 -30.95 11.28
N VAL A 43 -13.22 -30.12 10.73
CA VAL A 43 -13.14 -28.65 10.70
C VAL A 43 -13.02 -28.05 12.11
N GLU A 44 -13.48 -28.74 13.16
CA GLU A 44 -13.38 -28.28 14.56
C GLU A 44 -11.97 -28.34 15.15
N ARG A 45 -11.03 -29.04 14.48
CA ARG A 45 -9.67 -29.29 15.01
C ARG A 45 -8.58 -28.43 14.39
N VAL A 46 -8.89 -27.65 13.36
CA VAL A 46 -7.94 -26.76 12.73
C VAL A 46 -7.79 -25.53 13.61
N GLY A 47 -6.62 -25.38 14.24
CA GLY A 47 -6.35 -24.26 15.13
C GLY A 47 -6.42 -22.94 14.37
N LYS A 48 -7.02 -21.90 14.98
CA LYS A 48 -7.07 -20.53 14.44
C LYS A 48 -5.72 -20.03 13.93
N GLU A 49 -4.63 -20.36 14.63
CA GLU A 49 -3.26 -19.99 14.26
C GLU A 49 -2.78 -20.67 12.97
N GLN A 50 -3.18 -21.92 12.69
CA GLN A 50 -2.84 -22.62 11.44
C GLN A 50 -3.58 -22.01 10.24
N ILE A 51 -4.84 -21.64 10.44
CA ILE A 51 -5.65 -20.94 9.43
C ILE A 51 -5.03 -19.59 9.10
N GLU A 52 -4.68 -18.81 10.13
CA GLU A 52 -4.02 -17.51 9.95
C GLU A 52 -2.67 -17.64 9.24
N LEU A 53 -1.89 -18.67 9.56
CA LEU A 53 -0.61 -18.94 8.90
C LEU A 53 -0.78 -19.26 7.41
N ILE A 54 -1.70 -20.15 7.06
CA ILE A 54 -1.94 -20.56 5.67
C ILE A 54 -2.50 -19.39 4.86
N ALA A 55 -3.44 -18.64 5.43
CA ALA A 55 -3.98 -17.44 4.80
C ALA A 55 -2.89 -16.40 4.52
N HIS A 56 -1.97 -16.21 5.48
CA HIS A 56 -0.84 -15.30 5.32
C HIS A 56 0.14 -15.78 4.25
N GLN A 57 0.40 -17.10 4.17
CA GLN A 57 1.25 -17.68 3.13
C GLN A 57 0.63 -17.54 1.73
N GLN A 58 -0.67 -17.81 1.59
CA GLN A 58 -1.40 -17.62 0.33
C GLN A 58 -1.43 -16.15 -0.08
N TRP A 59 -1.70 -15.24 0.87
CA TRP A 59 -1.65 -13.80 0.64
C TRP A 59 -0.28 -13.34 0.16
N ASN A 60 0.80 -13.79 0.81
CA ASN A 60 2.15 -13.40 0.41
C ASN A 60 2.51 -13.98 -0.96
N LYS A 61 2.23 -15.27 -1.22
CA LYS A 61 2.47 -15.89 -2.53
C LYS A 61 1.71 -15.15 -3.64
N PHE A 62 0.45 -14.81 -3.37
CA PHE A 62 -0.38 -14.02 -4.26
C PHE A 62 0.22 -12.63 -4.49
N PHE A 63 0.44 -11.85 -3.43
CA PHE A 63 0.90 -10.46 -3.51
C PHE A 63 2.29 -10.35 -4.16
N SER A 64 3.20 -11.27 -3.84
CA SER A 64 4.52 -11.36 -4.50
C SER A 64 4.40 -11.55 -6.01
N ALA A 65 3.50 -12.40 -6.48
CA ALA A 65 3.31 -12.65 -7.91
C ALA A 65 2.79 -11.43 -8.70
N PHE A 66 2.25 -10.40 -8.04
CA PHE A 66 1.88 -9.13 -8.68
C PHE A 66 2.91 -8.01 -8.45
N CYS A 67 3.83 -8.18 -7.51
CA CYS A 67 4.92 -7.23 -7.26
C CYS A 67 6.19 -7.59 -8.04
N GLU A 68 6.39 -8.87 -8.31
CA GLU A 68 7.38 -9.35 -9.27
C GLU A 68 6.87 -8.97 -10.66
N HIS A 69 7.58 -8.09 -11.37
CA HIS A 69 7.21 -7.55 -12.69
C HIS A 69 7.28 -8.63 -13.81
N GLU A 70 6.76 -9.83 -13.57
CA GLU A 70 6.67 -10.87 -14.57
C GLU A 70 5.66 -10.48 -15.66
N GLU A 71 5.95 -10.84 -16.91
CA GLU A 71 5.06 -10.55 -18.05
C GLU A 71 3.73 -11.30 -17.95
N THR A 72 3.73 -12.48 -17.34
CA THR A 72 2.57 -13.36 -17.24
C THR A 72 2.32 -13.80 -15.81
N ILE A 73 1.04 -13.92 -15.43
CA ILE A 73 0.64 -14.42 -14.11
C ILE A 73 0.57 -15.95 -14.21
N PRO A 74 1.18 -16.72 -13.28
CA PRO A 74 1.05 -18.17 -13.27
C PRO A 74 -0.41 -18.62 -13.15
N ASP A 75 -0.81 -19.67 -13.88
CA ASP A 75 -2.19 -20.18 -13.91
C ASP A 75 -2.75 -20.50 -12.51
N GLU A 76 -1.90 -21.00 -11.60
CA GLU A 76 -2.27 -21.26 -10.22
C GLU A 76 -2.73 -19.98 -9.49
N ILE A 77 -2.03 -18.86 -9.71
CA ILE A 77 -2.33 -17.57 -9.10
C ILE A 77 -3.60 -16.96 -9.70
N VAL A 78 -3.78 -17.10 -11.02
CA VAL A 78 -5.02 -16.70 -11.70
C VAL A 78 -6.22 -17.46 -11.12
N HIS A 79 -6.09 -18.77 -10.94
CA HIS A 79 -7.15 -19.60 -10.37
C HIS A 79 -7.52 -19.17 -8.94
N ILE A 80 -6.51 -18.95 -8.08
CA ILE A 80 -6.73 -18.43 -6.72
C ILE A 80 -7.49 -17.10 -6.80
N TYR A 81 -7.05 -16.16 -7.64
CA TYR A 81 -7.68 -14.85 -7.78
C TYR A 81 -9.14 -14.91 -8.26
N GLU A 82 -9.44 -15.77 -9.24
CA GLU A 82 -10.80 -15.96 -9.75
C GLU A 82 -11.73 -16.51 -8.69
N GLN A 83 -11.25 -17.49 -7.90
CA GLN A 83 -11.99 -17.98 -6.74
C GLN A 83 -12.29 -16.82 -5.77
N MET A 84 -11.30 -16.00 -5.44
CA MET A 84 -11.50 -14.83 -4.56
C MET A 84 -12.56 -13.86 -5.10
N THR A 85 -12.55 -13.65 -6.41
CA THR A 85 -13.47 -12.75 -7.10
C THR A 85 -14.92 -13.23 -7.09
N ILE A 86 -15.17 -14.54 -7.24
CA ILE A 86 -16.52 -15.11 -7.18
C ILE A 86 -17.18 -14.78 -5.85
N TYR A 87 -16.47 -15.00 -4.74
CA TYR A 87 -16.98 -14.67 -3.41
C TYR A 87 -17.13 -13.16 -3.18
N LEU A 88 -16.22 -12.33 -3.70
CA LEU A 88 -16.40 -10.88 -3.65
C LEU A 88 -17.70 -10.45 -4.34
N ARG A 89 -18.03 -11.06 -5.48
CA ARG A 89 -19.30 -10.80 -6.19
C ARG A 89 -20.51 -11.21 -5.38
N GLU A 90 -20.51 -12.40 -4.77
CA GLU A 90 -21.62 -12.84 -3.91
C GLU A 90 -21.90 -11.86 -2.76
N ILE A 91 -20.86 -11.31 -2.15
CA ILE A 91 -21.04 -10.46 -0.96
C ILE A 91 -21.28 -8.97 -1.33
N PHE A 92 -20.96 -8.55 -2.56
CA PHE A 92 -21.18 -7.17 -3.05
C PHE A 92 -22.12 -7.10 -4.25
N GLN A 93 -22.92 -8.13 -4.48
CA GLN A 93 -23.74 -8.30 -5.68
C GLN A 93 -24.51 -7.04 -6.08
N ASP A 94 -25.10 -6.33 -5.10
CA ASP A 94 -25.91 -5.13 -5.35
C ASP A 94 -25.10 -3.82 -5.55
N HIS A 95 -23.77 -3.86 -5.38
CA HIS A 95 -22.91 -2.67 -5.30
C HIS A 95 -21.72 -2.71 -6.28
N LEU A 96 -21.50 -3.85 -6.95
CA LEU A 96 -20.49 -3.94 -8.00
C LEU A 96 -21.10 -3.50 -9.33
N PRO A 97 -20.44 -2.59 -10.08
CA PRO A 97 -20.82 -2.28 -11.44
C PRO A 97 -20.95 -3.55 -12.30
N GLU A 98 -21.93 -3.58 -13.21
CA GLU A 98 -22.16 -4.70 -14.13
C GLU A 98 -20.89 -5.03 -14.93
N ASP A 99 -20.14 -4.01 -15.35
CA ASP A 99 -18.82 -4.12 -15.98
C ASP A 99 -17.71 -4.34 -14.94
N SER A 100 -17.76 -5.53 -14.38
CA SER A 100 -16.84 -6.06 -13.38
C SER A 100 -15.44 -6.43 -13.88
N GLN A 101 -14.98 -5.77 -14.96
CA GLN A 101 -13.64 -5.92 -15.53
C GLN A 101 -12.53 -5.61 -14.51
N PHE A 102 -12.82 -4.75 -13.53
CA PHE A 102 -11.89 -4.39 -12.45
C PHE A 102 -11.63 -5.52 -11.44
N LEU A 103 -12.41 -6.60 -11.50
CA LEU A 103 -12.22 -7.82 -10.72
C LEU A 103 -11.52 -8.92 -11.51
N LYS A 104 -10.84 -8.60 -12.63
CA LYS A 104 -10.03 -9.58 -13.38
C LYS A 104 -8.59 -9.55 -12.89
N ALA A 105 -7.93 -10.71 -12.86
CA ALA A 105 -6.53 -10.82 -12.44
C ALA A 105 -5.63 -9.90 -13.28
N GLU A 106 -5.87 -9.84 -14.59
CA GLU A 106 -5.20 -8.93 -15.52
C GLU A 106 -5.35 -7.46 -15.13
N PHE A 107 -6.57 -7.03 -14.79
CA PHE A 107 -6.80 -5.65 -14.38
C PHE A 107 -6.09 -5.32 -13.07
N PHE A 108 -6.13 -6.23 -12.09
CA PHE A 108 -5.43 -6.07 -10.83
C PHE A 108 -3.91 -6.00 -11.03
N LYS A 109 -3.35 -6.84 -11.90
CA LYS A 109 -1.94 -6.80 -12.30
C LYS A 109 -1.58 -5.48 -12.96
N SER A 110 -2.29 -5.07 -14.01
CA SER A 110 -2.01 -3.80 -14.69
C SER A 110 -2.12 -2.61 -13.74
N THR A 111 -3.05 -2.66 -12.79
CA THR A 111 -3.17 -1.62 -11.75
C THR A 111 -1.96 -1.62 -10.83
N LEU A 112 -1.54 -2.79 -10.31
CA LEU A 112 -0.37 -2.88 -9.45
C LEU A 112 0.94 -2.54 -10.17
N ASP A 113 1.10 -2.95 -11.42
CA ASP A 113 2.23 -2.54 -12.27
C ASP A 113 2.25 -1.01 -12.44
N MET A 114 1.10 -0.42 -12.78
CA MET A 114 0.97 1.04 -12.89
C MET A 114 1.34 1.72 -11.56
N LEU A 115 0.86 1.20 -10.42
CA LEU A 115 1.22 1.72 -9.11
C LEU A 115 2.73 1.60 -8.86
N ASN A 116 3.32 0.42 -9.09
CA ASN A 116 4.73 0.17 -8.81
C ASN A 116 5.67 1.06 -9.64
N VAL A 117 5.31 1.35 -10.89
CA VAL A 117 6.14 2.15 -11.81
C VAL A 117 5.95 3.67 -11.62
N ASN A 118 4.78 4.10 -11.13
CA ASN A 118 4.44 5.54 -11.04
C ASN A 118 4.33 6.06 -9.60
N GLN A 119 4.43 5.18 -8.60
CA GLN A 119 4.40 5.59 -7.20
C GLN A 119 5.61 6.42 -6.87
N GLN A 120 5.40 7.47 -6.09
CA GLN A 120 6.48 8.25 -5.52
C GLN A 120 6.53 8.01 -4.01
N MET A 121 7.74 7.83 -3.49
CA MET A 121 7.93 7.73 -2.05
C MET A 121 7.48 9.02 -1.37
N VAL A 122 6.64 8.89 -0.35
CA VAL A 122 6.17 9.97 0.50
C VAL A 122 6.49 9.64 1.95
N VAL A 123 6.91 10.65 2.70
CA VAL A 123 7.36 10.49 4.09
C VAL A 123 6.65 11.51 4.98
N PRO A 124 5.30 11.45 5.10
CA PRO A 124 4.56 12.35 5.98
C PRO A 124 4.92 12.13 7.45
N LYS A 125 4.68 13.15 8.27
CA LYS A 125 4.65 13.03 9.73
C LYS A 125 3.66 11.95 10.17
N SER A 126 4.08 11.11 11.11
CA SER A 126 3.20 10.08 11.62
C SER A 126 2.04 10.70 12.40
N PRO A 127 0.87 10.04 12.49
CA PRO A 127 -0.22 10.49 13.35
C PRO A 127 0.20 10.62 14.83
N PHE A 128 1.18 9.83 15.26
CA PHE A 128 1.73 9.91 16.61
C PHE A 128 2.53 11.20 16.80
N ASP A 129 3.40 11.56 15.85
CA ASP A 129 4.18 12.80 15.88
C ASP A 129 3.27 14.03 15.87
N LEU A 130 2.25 14.03 15.00
CA LEU A 130 1.24 15.08 14.94
C LEU A 130 0.48 15.21 16.28
N TYR A 131 0.04 14.09 16.85
CA TYR A 131 -0.63 14.09 18.14
C TYR A 131 0.29 14.65 19.25
N TRP A 132 1.50 14.13 19.36
CA TRP A 132 2.45 14.51 20.40
C TRP A 132 2.82 15.99 20.34
N ASN A 133 3.18 16.50 19.16
CA ASN A 133 3.55 17.90 18.96
C ASN A 133 2.35 18.86 19.02
N SER A 134 1.12 18.35 19.01
CA SER A 134 -0.11 19.14 19.20
C SER A 134 -0.54 19.25 20.67
N LEU A 135 0.11 18.52 21.60
CA LEU A 135 -0.19 18.62 23.02
C LEU A 135 0.26 19.98 23.57
N SER A 136 -0.63 20.66 24.28
CA SER A 136 -0.26 21.85 25.05
C SER A 136 0.58 21.48 26.29
N PRO A 137 1.38 22.41 26.83
CA PRO A 137 2.14 22.19 28.07
C PRO A 137 1.29 21.72 29.26
N GLU A 138 0.00 22.07 29.29
CA GLU A 138 -0.98 21.65 30.31
C GLU A 138 -1.55 20.24 30.07
N GLN A 139 -1.44 19.69 28.86
CA GLN A 139 -1.75 18.29 28.56
C GLN A 139 -0.52 17.39 28.77
N GLU A 140 0.69 17.92 28.57
CA GLU A 140 1.94 17.29 29.00
C GLU A 140 2.05 17.22 30.55
N SER A 141 1.31 18.06 31.27
CA SER A 141 1.34 18.12 32.74
C SER A 141 0.67 16.93 33.45
N ALA A 142 0.48 15.80 32.77
CA ALA A 142 0.28 14.49 33.37
C ALA A 142 1.65 13.80 33.54
N PRO A 143 2.46 14.13 34.56
CA PRO A 143 3.86 13.73 34.67
C PRO A 143 4.08 12.21 34.66
N ARG A 144 3.06 11.44 35.05
CA ARG A 144 3.10 9.98 35.02
C ARG A 144 2.91 9.41 33.60
N ALA A 145 2.08 10.04 32.78
CA ALA A 145 1.88 9.66 31.38
C ALA A 145 3.09 10.09 30.53
N ALA A 146 3.60 11.31 30.74
CA ALA A 146 4.82 11.80 30.08
C ALA A 146 6.03 10.90 30.36
N LYS A 147 6.21 10.46 31.61
CA LYS A 147 7.31 9.54 31.96
C LYS A 147 7.17 8.16 31.30
N VAL A 148 5.98 7.55 31.35
CA VAL A 148 5.75 6.22 30.76
C VAL A 148 5.90 6.27 29.23
N LEU A 149 5.38 7.30 28.58
CA LEU A 149 5.50 7.46 27.13
C LEU A 149 6.92 7.84 26.71
N GLY A 150 7.63 8.65 27.49
CA GLY A 150 9.05 8.96 27.28
C GLY A 150 9.93 7.70 27.29
N ASP A 151 9.77 6.84 28.31
CA ASP A 151 10.52 5.58 28.39
C ASP A 151 10.23 4.65 27.18
N ILE A 152 8.98 4.64 26.68
CA ILE A 152 8.59 3.89 25.47
C ILE A 152 9.23 4.51 24.23
N LEU A 153 9.23 5.84 24.10
CA LEU A 153 9.84 6.54 22.96
C LEU A 153 11.35 6.32 22.90
N ASP A 154 12.04 6.47 24.03
CA ASP A 154 13.47 6.21 24.15
C ASP A 154 13.78 4.75 23.76
N SER A 155 12.92 3.81 24.17
CA SER A 155 13.05 2.40 23.79
C SER A 155 12.82 2.17 22.30
N LEU A 156 11.81 2.79 21.69
CA LEU A 156 11.52 2.65 20.26
C LEU A 156 12.64 3.25 19.40
N GLN A 157 13.16 4.43 19.79
CA GLN A 157 14.30 5.08 19.14
C GLN A 157 15.58 4.25 19.28
N ALA A 158 15.87 3.74 20.48
CA ALA A 158 17.06 2.92 20.74
C ALA A 158 17.07 1.61 19.95
N ASN A 159 15.89 1.04 19.66
CA ASN A 159 15.76 -0.21 18.92
C ASN A 159 15.67 -0.03 17.40
N GLN A 160 15.81 1.19 16.88
CA GLN A 160 15.63 1.50 15.45
C GLN A 160 14.31 0.91 14.90
N VAL A 161 13.26 0.90 15.73
CA VAL A 161 11.91 0.52 15.29
C VAL A 161 11.36 1.74 14.56
N ILE A 162 11.83 1.89 13.32
CA ILE A 162 11.60 3.03 12.44
C ILE A 162 10.08 3.22 12.26
N GLN A 163 9.65 4.50 12.34
CA GLN A 163 8.35 5.10 11.99
C GLN A 163 7.55 5.81 13.10
N VAL A 164 8.16 6.12 14.26
CA VAL A 164 7.45 6.94 15.27
C VAL A 164 7.28 8.38 14.79
N GLU A 165 8.29 8.97 14.13
CA GLU A 165 8.25 10.37 13.69
C GLU A 165 7.63 10.54 12.30
N TYR A 166 7.87 9.60 11.40
CA TYR A 166 7.44 9.64 10.01
C TYR A 166 6.81 8.32 9.59
N SER A 167 5.73 8.39 8.83
CA SER A 167 5.17 7.22 8.15
C SER A 167 5.76 7.19 6.74
N MET A 168 6.50 6.12 6.41
CA MET A 168 7.01 5.93 5.05
C MET A 168 5.95 5.20 4.23
N GLY A 169 5.66 5.71 3.04
CA GLY A 169 4.74 5.09 2.12
C GLY A 169 5.02 5.49 0.69
N ALA A 170 4.15 5.02 -0.19
CA ALA A 170 4.19 5.35 -1.61
C ALA A 170 2.82 5.93 -2.01
N GLY A 171 2.84 6.95 -2.86
CA GLY A 171 1.64 7.67 -3.27
C GLY A 171 1.57 7.87 -4.78
N MET A 172 0.35 7.80 -5.32
CA MET A 172 0.07 8.20 -6.70
C MET A 172 -0.38 9.65 -6.71
N LEU A 173 0.34 10.49 -7.45
CA LEU A 173 0.09 11.93 -7.48
C LEU A 173 -0.33 12.34 -8.89
N THR A 174 -1.53 12.92 -8.99
CA THR A 174 -2.24 13.12 -10.26
C THR A 174 -1.51 14.05 -11.24
N VAL A 175 -0.70 14.98 -10.76
CA VAL A 175 0.09 15.83 -11.66
C VAL A 175 1.45 15.19 -11.96
N HIS A 176 2.07 14.61 -10.94
CA HIS A 176 3.41 14.03 -10.99
C HIS A 176 3.57 12.94 -12.05
N HIS A 177 2.58 12.04 -12.17
CA HIS A 177 2.66 10.92 -13.12
C HIS A 177 2.62 11.34 -14.60
N ASN A 178 2.43 12.63 -14.92
CA ASN A 178 2.50 13.14 -16.28
C ASN A 178 3.89 13.66 -16.67
N LEU A 179 4.84 13.72 -15.74
CA LEU A 179 6.20 14.18 -16.02
C LEU A 179 7.05 13.01 -16.51
N ASN A 180 7.65 13.14 -17.68
CA ASN A 180 8.49 12.08 -18.25
C ASN A 180 9.88 12.03 -17.63
N HIS A 181 10.55 10.88 -17.82
CA HIS A 181 11.93 10.68 -17.42
C HIS A 181 12.90 11.44 -18.33
N SER A 182 13.93 12.05 -17.75
CA SER A 182 15.15 12.45 -18.48
C SER A 182 16.37 12.23 -17.60
N CYS A 183 17.45 11.69 -18.18
CA CYS A 183 18.77 11.63 -17.54
C CYS A 183 19.43 13.01 -17.40
N GLU A 184 18.93 14.02 -18.13
CA GLU A 184 19.32 15.43 -18.01
C GLU A 184 18.05 16.27 -17.76
N PRO A 185 17.45 16.17 -16.56
CA PRO A 185 16.13 16.74 -16.30
C PRO A 185 16.17 18.25 -16.15
N ASN A 186 15.05 18.91 -16.44
CA ASN A 186 14.86 20.35 -16.14
C ASN A 186 14.10 20.59 -14.84
N CYS A 187 13.53 19.55 -14.24
CA CYS A 187 12.85 19.60 -12.94
C CYS A 187 13.42 18.57 -11.96
N LYS A 188 13.23 18.83 -10.67
CA LYS A 188 13.38 17.84 -9.60
C LYS A 188 12.11 17.75 -8.76
N VAL A 189 11.87 16.58 -8.20
CA VAL A 189 10.74 16.32 -7.31
C VAL A 189 11.26 16.22 -5.88
N VAL A 190 10.66 16.96 -4.96
CA VAL A 190 11.06 16.98 -3.54
C VAL A 190 9.84 16.97 -2.63
N SER A 191 9.95 16.34 -1.46
CA SER A 191 9.02 16.54 -0.36
C SER A 191 9.58 17.63 0.56
N MET A 192 8.87 18.74 0.72
CA MET A 192 9.37 19.89 1.52
C MET A 192 8.79 19.95 2.93
N ASN A 193 7.53 19.55 3.10
CA ASN A 193 6.76 19.90 4.29
C ASN A 193 6.52 18.72 5.24
N ALA A 194 7.18 17.57 5.00
CA ALA A 194 6.88 16.31 5.69
C ALA A 194 5.36 16.03 5.75
N ASP A 195 4.66 16.45 4.71
CA ASP A 195 3.28 16.14 4.40
C ASP A 195 3.29 15.21 3.17
N ALA A 196 2.14 14.62 2.84
CA ALA A 196 2.02 13.80 1.63
C ALA A 196 2.04 14.66 0.33
N THR A 197 2.64 15.85 0.36
CA THR A 197 2.76 16.77 -0.78
C THR A 197 4.16 16.67 -1.39
N LEU A 198 4.20 16.65 -2.71
CA LEU A 198 5.44 16.80 -3.47
C LEU A 198 5.46 18.13 -4.20
N SER A 199 6.65 18.71 -4.26
CA SER A 199 6.94 19.93 -4.99
C SER A 199 7.83 19.62 -6.19
N ILE A 200 7.48 20.20 -7.34
CA ILE A 200 8.28 20.16 -8.56
C ILE A 200 9.05 21.48 -8.63
N LEU A 201 10.37 21.39 -8.68
CA LEU A 201 11.25 22.55 -8.73
C LEU A 201 12.02 22.56 -10.05
N ALA A 202 11.99 23.69 -10.75
CA ALA A 202 12.85 23.91 -11.90
C ALA A 202 14.33 23.93 -11.47
N LEU A 203 15.18 23.24 -12.22
CA LEU A 203 16.64 23.19 -12.02
C LEU A 203 17.37 24.25 -12.83
N ARG A 204 16.70 24.81 -13.84
CA ARG A 204 17.17 25.84 -14.75
C ARG A 204 15.97 26.62 -15.29
N ASP A 205 16.23 27.66 -16.07
CA ASP A 205 15.17 28.32 -16.85
C ASP A 205 14.56 27.31 -17.85
N ILE A 206 13.23 27.40 -18.03
CA ILE A 206 12.41 26.51 -18.86
C ILE A 206 11.63 27.40 -19.83
N GLU A 207 11.71 27.10 -21.13
CA GLU A 207 11.03 27.86 -22.16
C GLU A 207 9.54 27.50 -22.26
N GLU A 208 8.71 28.41 -22.81
CA GLU A 208 7.30 28.11 -23.05
C GLU A 208 7.16 26.96 -24.07
N GLY A 209 6.42 25.92 -23.69
CA GLY A 209 6.23 24.72 -24.50
C GLY A 209 7.36 23.68 -24.37
N GLU A 210 8.41 23.96 -23.59
CA GLU A 210 9.40 22.96 -23.22
C GLU A 210 8.78 21.90 -22.30
N GLU A 211 9.06 20.62 -22.57
CA GLU A 211 8.57 19.51 -21.78
C GLU A 211 9.20 19.49 -20.39
N LEU A 212 8.38 19.31 -19.35
CA LEU A 212 8.85 19.15 -17.98
C LEU A 212 9.23 17.69 -17.72
N CYS A 213 10.47 17.45 -17.29
CA CYS A 213 11.00 16.11 -17.05
C CYS A 213 11.81 16.06 -15.75
N PHE A 214 11.81 14.87 -15.11
CA PHE A 214 12.59 14.62 -13.90
C PHE A 214 13.33 13.27 -13.98
N ASP A 215 14.28 13.05 -13.08
CA ASP A 215 15.00 11.79 -12.98
C ASP A 215 14.23 10.79 -12.11
N TYR A 216 13.96 9.60 -12.64
CA TYR A 216 13.16 8.56 -11.97
C TYR A 216 14.01 7.63 -11.10
N ILE A 217 15.30 7.52 -11.40
CA ILE A 217 16.16 6.41 -10.94
C ILE A 217 17.48 6.90 -10.36
N ASP A 218 17.58 8.18 -10.01
CA ASP A 218 18.81 8.81 -9.50
C ASP A 218 20.03 8.48 -10.37
N THR A 219 19.91 8.74 -11.68
CA THR A 219 20.89 8.43 -12.71
C THR A 219 22.31 8.90 -12.39
N GLN A 220 22.46 9.90 -11.53
CA GLN A 220 23.76 10.36 -11.03
C GLN A 220 24.61 9.23 -10.42
N PHE A 221 23.98 8.21 -9.83
CA PHE A 221 24.68 7.11 -9.15
C PHE A 221 24.71 5.81 -9.94
N LEU A 222 24.07 5.77 -11.11
CA LEU A 222 23.97 4.57 -11.95
C LEU A 222 24.72 4.74 -13.27
N SER A 223 25.42 3.69 -13.69
CA SER A 223 26.01 3.57 -15.03
C SER A 223 24.92 3.45 -16.11
N TYR A 224 25.27 3.67 -17.38
CA TYR A 224 24.29 3.55 -18.47
C TYR A 224 23.69 2.14 -18.58
N GLU A 225 24.48 1.08 -18.40
CA GLU A 225 23.97 -0.30 -18.40
C GLU A 225 22.99 -0.55 -17.24
N GLU A 226 23.27 -0.02 -16.05
CA GLU A 226 22.39 -0.15 -14.88
C GLU A 226 21.07 0.61 -15.05
N ARG A 227 21.05 1.69 -15.85
CA ARG A 227 19.82 2.45 -16.16
C ARG A 227 18.89 1.76 -17.15
N GLN A 228 19.37 0.73 -17.86
CA GLN A 228 18.58 0.01 -18.90
C GLN A 228 17.94 -1.28 -18.39
N GLN A 229 18.19 -1.66 -17.13
CA GLN A 229 17.62 -2.83 -16.46
C GLN A 229 16.37 -2.44 -15.67
#